data_AF-A0A7C6XSR8-F1
#
_entry.id   AF-A0A7C6XSR8-F1
#
_cell.length_a   1.000
_cell.length_b   1.000
_cell.length_c   1.000
_cell.angle_alpha   90.00
_cell.angle_beta   90.00
_cell.angle_gamma   90.00
#
_symmetry.space_group_name_H-M   'P 1'
#
loop_
_entity.id
_entity.type
_entity.pdbx_description
1 polymer ?
#
loop_
_entity_poly.entity_id
_entity_poly.type
_entity_poly.pdbx_seq_one_letter_code
_entity_poly.pdbx_strand_id
1 'polypeptide(L)'
;MRTSKKFLAMILTILMVVGSFSAVLSSYAFDDVEDYQSQIALMNQLRIVEGKDETTFGYGEDVLRWHMALWIAKIMTGKVDDAYVNWYETTNYTTFQDINPDQFYGSISYGVENGIILGY
;
A
#
# COMPACT_ATOMS: atom_id res chain seq x y z
N MET A 1 -16.29 -30.18 26.43
CA MET A 1 -14.88 -29.95 26.04
C MET A 1 -14.64 -29.63 24.56
N ARG A 2 -15.53 -29.96 23.60
CA ARG A 2 -15.36 -29.61 22.16
C ARG A 2 -15.64 -28.14 21.81
N THR A 3 -16.50 -27.46 22.56
CA THR A 3 -16.94 -26.08 22.28
C THR A 3 -16.07 -25.02 22.97
N SER A 4 -15.68 -25.24 24.24
CA SER A 4 -14.80 -24.33 24.99
C SER A 4 -13.41 -24.19 24.36
N LYS A 5 -12.88 -25.25 23.74
CA LYS A 5 -11.61 -25.19 22.99
C LYS A 5 -11.70 -24.33 21.73
N LYS A 6 -12.86 -24.34 21.05
CA LYS A 6 -13.12 -23.48 19.87
C LYS A 6 -13.35 -22.03 20.26
N PHE A 7 -14.05 -21.79 21.37
CA PHE A 7 -14.26 -20.46 21.92
C PHE A 7 -12.95 -19.81 22.38
N LEU A 8 -12.10 -20.57 23.07
CA LEU A 8 -10.78 -20.11 23.48
C LEU A 8 -9.87 -19.82 22.28
N ALA A 9 -9.88 -20.68 21.26
CA ALA A 9 -9.11 -20.45 20.03
C ALA A 9 -9.56 -19.17 19.30
N MET A 10 -10.86 -18.90 19.23
CA MET A 10 -11.39 -17.68 18.62
C MET A 10 -10.96 -16.42 19.38
N ILE A 11 -11.03 -16.44 20.71
CA ILE A 11 -10.54 -15.34 21.55
C ILE A 11 -9.03 -15.15 21.33
N LEU A 12 -8.26 -16.23 21.24
CA LEU A 12 -6.83 -16.16 21.00
C LEU A 12 -6.50 -15.57 19.62
N THR A 13 -7.24 -15.95 18.57
CA THR A 13 -7.09 -15.36 17.24
C THR A 13 -7.44 -13.88 17.24
N ILE A 14 -8.52 -13.47 17.91
CA ILE A 14 -8.89 -12.06 18.03
C ILE A 14 -7.81 -11.30 18.80
N LEU A 15 -7.29 -11.84 19.91
CA LEU A 15 -6.21 -11.23 20.68
C LEU A 15 -4.90 -11.15 19.89
N MET A 16 -4.59 -12.15 19.06
CA MET A 16 -3.44 -12.11 18.15
C MET A 16 -3.62 -11.05 17.06
N VAL A 17 -4.80 -10.97 16.43
CA VAL A 17 -5.11 -9.93 15.45
C VAL A 17 -5.01 -8.54 16.07
N VAL A 18 -5.62 -8.32 17.24
CA VAL A 18 -5.58 -7.03 17.96
C VAL A 18 -4.17 -6.71 18.49
N GLY A 19 -3.43 -7.73 18.94
CA GLY A 19 -2.05 -7.62 19.39
C GLY A 19 -1.06 -7.29 18.27
N SER A 20 -1.26 -7.83 17.07
CA SER A 20 -0.48 -7.48 15.87
C SER A 20 -0.62 -6.01 15.48
N PHE A 21 -1.70 -5.34 15.89
CA PHE A 21 -1.88 -3.89 15.72
C PHE A 21 -1.35 -3.06 16.90
N SER A 22 -1.01 -3.68 18.05
CA SER A 22 -0.65 -2.97 19.29
C SER A 22 0.87 -2.78 19.48
N ALA A 23 1.70 -3.43 18.67
CA ALA A 23 3.14 -3.19 18.62
C ALA A 23 3.48 -2.14 17.54
N VAL A 24 2.92 -0.94 17.65
CA VAL A 24 3.23 0.14 16.68
C VAL A 24 3.40 1.45 17.43
N LEU A 25 4.52 1.57 18.14
CA LEU A 25 4.99 2.85 18.64
C LEU A 25 6.48 3.00 18.28
N SER A 26 6.72 4.11 17.59
CA SER A 26 8.00 4.79 17.36
C SER A 26 9.08 4.05 16.58
N SER A 27 9.03 4.19 15.25
CA SER A 27 10.17 4.70 14.51
C SER A 27 9.66 5.95 13.82
N TYR A 28 10.30 7.10 14.04
CA TYR A 28 10.05 8.29 13.19
C TYR A 28 10.31 7.83 11.77
N ALA A 29 9.26 7.66 10.95
CA ALA A 29 9.43 6.97 9.68
C ALA A 29 10.31 7.80 8.74
N PHE A 30 10.24 9.13 8.84
CA PHE A 30 10.99 10.07 8.04
C PHE A 30 11.20 11.38 8.83
N ASP A 31 12.36 12.00 8.68
CA ASP A 31 12.79 13.22 9.36
C ASP A 31 12.11 14.49 8.81
N ASP A 32 11.63 14.45 7.56
CA ASP A 32 11.03 15.57 6.82
C ASP A 32 9.51 15.69 6.98
N VAL A 33 8.89 14.86 7.82
CA VAL A 33 7.44 14.82 8.02
C VAL A 33 7.09 15.48 9.35
N GLU A 34 6.40 16.64 9.32
CA GLU A 34 5.90 17.30 10.53
C GLU A 34 4.45 16.88 10.84
N ASP A 35 3.59 16.85 9.82
CA ASP A 35 2.19 16.45 9.93
C ASP A 35 1.95 15.02 9.44
N TYR A 36 0.92 14.37 9.98
CA TYR A 36 0.49 13.02 9.58
C TYR A 36 1.54 11.91 9.76
N GLN A 37 2.54 12.12 10.62
CA GLN A 37 3.62 11.15 10.87
C GLN A 37 3.10 9.73 11.17
N SER A 38 2.05 9.59 11.99
CA SER A 38 1.53 8.27 12.37
C SER A 38 0.82 7.56 11.21
N GLN A 39 0.10 8.31 10.36
CA GLN A 39 -0.56 7.78 9.18
C GLN A 39 0.47 7.37 8.12
N ILE A 40 1.47 8.23 7.87
CA ILE A 40 2.56 7.94 6.93
C ILE A 40 3.36 6.72 7.41
N ALA A 41 3.72 6.67 8.70
CA ALA A 41 4.41 5.53 9.28
C ALA A 41 3.61 4.23 9.14
N LEU A 42 2.30 4.26 9.42
CA LEU A 42 1.43 3.10 9.24
C LEU A 42 1.37 2.66 7.77
N MET A 43 1.15 3.58 6.84
CA MET A 43 1.06 3.25 5.41
C MET A 43 2.39 2.76 4.84
N ASN A 44 3.52 3.29 5.31
CA ASN A 44 4.87 2.84 4.95
C ASN A 44 5.16 1.45 5.51
N GLN A 45 4.78 1.18 6.76
CA GLN A 45 4.89 -0.16 7.35
C GLN A 45 4.05 -1.19 6.59
N LEU A 46 2.86 -0.79 6.12
CA LEU A 46 2.01 -1.60 5.25
C LEU A 46 2.56 -1.68 3.81
N ARG A 47 3.69 -1.02 3.50
CA ARG A 47 4.33 -0.97 2.16
C ARG A 47 3.41 -0.41 1.07
N ILE A 48 2.41 0.38 1.46
CA ILE A 48 1.48 1.05 0.55
C ILE A 48 2.17 2.26 -0.07
N VAL A 49 2.73 3.12 0.80
CA VAL A 49 3.59 4.25 0.41
C VAL A 49 5.03 3.91 0.76
N GLU A 50 5.97 4.57 0.09
CA GLU A 50 7.40 4.39 0.30
C GLU A 50 8.04 5.77 0.35
N GLY A 51 9.07 5.93 1.20
CA GLY A 51 9.89 7.13 1.18
C GLY A 51 10.82 7.17 -0.01
N LYS A 52 11.37 8.35 -0.29
CA LYS A 52 12.41 8.53 -1.30
C LYS A 52 13.71 7.85 -0.89
N ASP A 53 13.99 7.88 0.40
CA ASP A 53 15.09 7.18 1.05
C ASP A 53 14.71 6.78 2.49
N GLU A 54 15.67 6.26 3.25
CA GLU A 54 15.46 5.77 4.62
C GLU A 54 14.99 6.85 5.61
N THR A 55 15.25 8.12 5.31
CA THR A 55 15.00 9.26 6.22
C THR A 55 14.07 10.31 5.62
N THR A 56 13.81 10.28 4.31
CA THR A 56 13.04 11.31 3.60
C THR A 56 11.80 10.72 2.95
N PHE A 57 10.62 11.22 3.30
CA PHE A 57 9.36 10.86 2.65
C PHE A 57 9.13 11.63 1.35
N GLY A 58 9.47 12.91 1.33
CA GLY A 58 9.10 13.85 0.27
C GLY A 58 7.73 14.50 0.52
N TYR A 59 7.38 14.82 1.77
CA TYR A 59 6.05 15.32 2.16
C TYR A 59 5.56 16.54 1.35
N GLY A 60 6.48 17.43 0.93
CA GLY A 60 6.16 18.62 0.14
C GLY A 60 6.16 18.43 -1.37
N GLU A 61 6.37 17.22 -1.87
CA GLU A 61 6.45 16.94 -3.30
C GLU A 61 5.09 16.59 -3.92
N ASP A 62 4.95 16.83 -5.22
CA ASP A 62 3.71 16.58 -5.93
C ASP A 62 3.40 15.08 -6.05
N VAL A 63 2.19 14.72 -5.62
CA VAL A 63 1.65 13.38 -5.86
C VAL A 63 1.11 13.29 -7.29
N LEU A 64 1.89 12.65 -8.17
CA LEU A 64 1.46 12.34 -9.54
C LEU A 64 0.37 11.25 -9.59
N ARG A 65 -0.44 11.26 -10.66
CA ARG A 65 -1.58 10.34 -10.85
C ARG A 65 -1.19 8.85 -10.78
N TRP A 66 -0.01 8.51 -11.26
CA TRP A 66 0.47 7.12 -11.24
C TRP A 66 0.83 6.66 -9.83
N HIS A 67 1.31 7.54 -8.94
CA HIS A 67 1.51 7.20 -7.53
C HIS A 67 0.18 6.79 -6.88
N MET A 68 -0.88 7.57 -7.15
CA MET A 68 -2.21 7.26 -6.65
C MET A 68 -2.74 5.94 -7.21
N ALA A 69 -2.51 5.65 -8.49
CA ALA A 69 -2.89 4.36 -9.09
C ALA A 69 -2.21 3.19 -8.36
N LEU A 70 -0.91 3.30 -8.09
CA LEU A 70 -0.14 2.30 -7.34
C LEU A 70 -0.69 2.12 -5.93
N TRP A 71 -0.89 3.20 -5.18
CA TRP A 71 -1.35 3.13 -3.79
C TRP A 71 -2.77 2.55 -3.69
N ILE A 72 -3.69 2.94 -4.58
CA ILE A 72 -5.04 2.38 -4.62
C ILE A 72 -4.99 0.89 -4.97
N ALA A 73 -4.18 0.48 -5.96
CA ALA A 73 -4.05 -0.93 -6.31
C ALA A 73 -3.51 -1.76 -5.12
N LYS A 74 -2.48 -1.26 -4.43
CA LYS A 74 -1.93 -1.87 -3.21
C LYS A 74 -2.98 -1.99 -2.10
N ILE A 75 -3.74 -0.92 -1.83
CA ILE A 75 -4.80 -0.89 -0.81
C ILE A 75 -5.91 -1.90 -1.14
N MET A 76 -6.40 -1.90 -2.38
CA MET A 76 -7.56 -2.70 -2.78
C MET A 76 -7.24 -4.19 -2.87
N THR A 77 -6.01 -4.54 -3.25
CA THR A 77 -5.59 -5.93 -3.42
C THR A 77 -4.90 -6.51 -2.19
N GLY A 78 -4.37 -5.66 -1.30
CA GLY A 78 -3.45 -6.07 -0.23
C GLY A 78 -2.11 -6.59 -0.73
N LYS A 79 -1.82 -6.51 -2.03
CA LYS A 79 -0.61 -7.04 -2.63
C LYS A 79 0.45 -5.93 -2.73
N VAL A 80 1.28 -5.85 -1.71
CA VAL A 80 2.28 -4.78 -1.54
C VAL A 80 3.70 -5.20 -1.87
N ASP A 81 3.94 -6.50 -2.06
CA ASP A 81 5.21 -7.04 -2.49
C ASP A 81 5.20 -7.40 -3.97
N ASP A 82 6.22 -6.92 -4.69
CA ASP A 82 6.37 -7.09 -6.14
C ASP A 82 6.49 -8.56 -6.56
N ALA A 83 6.87 -9.44 -5.63
CA ALA A 83 6.92 -10.88 -5.88
C ALA A 83 5.55 -11.49 -6.21
N TYR A 84 4.46 -10.86 -5.79
CA TYR A 84 3.09 -11.37 -5.96
C TYR A 84 2.29 -10.60 -7.01
N VAL A 85 2.75 -9.42 -7.42
CA VAL A 85 2.16 -8.64 -8.49
C VAL A 85 3.25 -7.88 -9.23
N ASN A 86 3.22 -8.01 -10.55
CA ASN A 86 4.08 -7.22 -11.39
C ASN A 86 3.49 -5.81 -11.55
N TRP A 87 3.67 -4.94 -10.55
CA TRP A 87 3.31 -3.53 -10.73
C TRP A 87 4.18 -2.86 -11.81
N TYR A 88 5.40 -3.36 -11.97
CA TYR A 88 6.41 -2.97 -12.96
C TYR A 88 6.29 -3.74 -14.28
N GLU A 89 5.06 -4.07 -14.71
CA GLU A 89 4.85 -4.69 -16.01
C GLU A 89 5.56 -3.89 -17.12
N THR A 90 6.26 -4.60 -18.01
CA THR A 90 6.99 -3.97 -19.12
C THR A 90 6.09 -3.72 -20.33
N THR A 91 4.91 -4.35 -20.34
CA THR A 91 3.91 -4.21 -21.40
C THR A 91 2.74 -3.39 -20.88
N ASN A 92 2.41 -2.31 -21.60
CA ASN A 92 1.22 -1.51 -21.33
C ASN A 92 -0.01 -2.19 -21.96
N TYR A 93 -0.93 -2.66 -21.12
CA TYR A 93 -2.20 -3.27 -21.57
C TYR A 93 -3.38 -2.29 -21.60
N THR A 94 -3.14 -1.02 -21.27
CA THR A 94 -4.15 0.04 -21.31
C THR A 94 -4.26 0.66 -22.71
N THR A 95 -5.25 1.52 -22.90
CA THR A 95 -5.38 2.35 -24.11
C THR A 95 -4.57 3.64 -24.05
N PHE A 96 -3.93 3.95 -22.93
CA PHE A 96 -3.19 5.21 -22.74
C PHE A 96 -1.85 5.18 -23.47
N GLN A 97 -1.53 6.27 -24.17
CA GLN A 97 -0.27 6.42 -24.93
C GLN A 97 0.75 7.32 -24.23
N ASP A 98 0.31 8.04 -23.20
CA ASP A 98 1.07 9.04 -22.44
C ASP A 98 1.59 8.52 -21.09
N ILE A 99 1.76 7.20 -20.98
CA ILE A 99 2.30 6.55 -19.79
C ILE A 99 3.70 6.00 -20.05
N ASN A 100 4.57 6.12 -19.04
CA ASN A 100 5.97 5.69 -19.13
C ASN A 100 6.21 4.39 -18.34
N PRO A 101 7.24 3.58 -18.70
CA PRO A 101 7.49 2.29 -18.04
C PRO A 101 7.80 2.39 -16.54
N ASP A 102 8.30 3.53 -16.07
CA ASP A 102 8.57 3.83 -14.66
C ASP A 102 7.30 4.21 -13.86
N GLN A 103 6.13 4.28 -14.52
CA GLN A 103 4.84 4.65 -13.91
C GLN A 103 3.97 3.45 -13.56
N PHE A 104 4.56 2.26 -13.41
CA PHE A 104 3.89 1.08 -12.88
C PHE A 104 2.66 0.63 -13.69
N TYR A 105 2.88 0.23 -14.95
CA TYR A 105 1.80 -0.18 -15.87
C TYR A 105 0.81 -1.19 -15.29
N GLY A 106 1.26 -2.12 -14.44
CA GLY A 106 0.37 -3.10 -13.81
C GLY A 106 -0.68 -2.44 -12.91
N SER A 107 -0.29 -1.41 -12.15
CA SER A 107 -1.20 -0.70 -11.25
C SER A 107 -2.21 0.18 -12.02
N ILE A 108 -1.75 0.82 -13.10
CA ILE A 108 -2.62 1.61 -13.97
C ILE A 108 -3.61 0.68 -14.68
N SER A 109 -3.16 -0.47 -15.19
CA SER A 109 -4.01 -1.48 -15.83
C SER A 109 -5.07 -2.00 -14.87
N TYR A 110 -4.69 -2.32 -13.62
CA TYR A 110 -5.66 -2.69 -12.58
C TYR A 110 -6.72 -1.59 -12.38
N GLY A 111 -6.30 -0.32 -12.31
CA GLY A 111 -7.21 0.81 -12.18
C GLY A 111 -8.20 0.93 -13.33
N VAL A 112 -7.76 0.69 -14.57
CA VAL A 112 -8.61 0.71 -15.77
C VAL A 112 -9.59 -0.47 -15.76
N GLU A 113 -9.10 -1.68 -15.52
CA GLU A 113 -9.91 -2.91 -15.49
C GLU A 113 -11.03 -2.85 -14.45
N ASN A 114 -10.79 -2.19 -13.31
CA ASN A 114 -11.75 -2.06 -12.22
C ASN A 114 -12.58 -0.77 -12.28
N GLY A 115 -12.46 0.02 -13.35
CA GLY A 115 -13.23 1.27 -13.53
C GLY A 115 -12.87 2.40 -12.55
N ILE A 116 -11.69 2.31 -11.92
CA ILE A 116 -11.13 3.34 -11.03
C ILE A 116 -10.51 4.46 -11.86
N ILE A 117 -9.86 4.10 -12.98
CA ILE A 117 -9.22 5.02 -13.92
C ILE A 117 -9.98 4.93 -15.25
N LEU A 118 -10.65 6.02 -15.64
CA LEU A 118 -11.46 6.05 -16.87
C LEU A 118 -10.68 6.54 -18.10
N GLY A 119 -9.69 7.40 -17.90
CA GLY A 119 -9.04 8.12 -19.00
C GLY A 119 -9.86 9.29 -19.53
N TYR A 120 -9.24 10.12 -20.36
CA TYR A 120 -9.88 11.20 -21.11
C TYR A 120 -9.22 11.38 -22.47
#